data_AF-A0A3D2TRM0-F1
#
_entry.id   AF-A0A3D2TRM0-F1
#
_cell.length_a   1.000
_cell.length_b   1.000
_cell.length_c   1.000
_cell.angle_alpha   90.00
_cell.angle_beta   90.00
_cell.angle_gamma   90.00
#
_symmetry.space_group_name_H-M   'P 1'
#
loop_
_entity.id
_entity.type
_entity.pdbx_description
1 polymer ?
#
loop_
_entity_poly.entity_id
_entity_poly.type
_entity_poly.pdbx_seq_one_letter_code
_entity_poly.pdbx_strand_id
1 'polypeptide(L)'
;MKPYQIVLIVLAVLIVLGVAIIPAINRRQLKKMPIDQQIRILMQQANKLIYWKNISEGTKGTLVYIKNKRKILTFPWILVDGAMLCTRKNPFEKWDYPEEQEPLTSDELAQLKDEIEKYNKKTPVKILFQKDTNGD
;
A
#
# COMPACT_ATOMS: atom_id res chain seq x y z
N MET A 1 40.48 -28.21 9.03
CA MET A 1 39.66 -27.11 9.59
C MET A 1 39.75 -27.16 11.10
N LYS A 2 40.04 -26.03 11.76
CA LYS A 2 40.08 -25.99 13.23
C LYS A 2 38.64 -25.86 13.78
N PRO A 3 38.32 -26.42 14.95
CA PRO A 3 36.94 -26.48 15.47
C PRO A 3 36.28 -25.09 15.57
N TYR A 4 37.04 -24.03 15.88
CA TYR A 4 36.53 -22.66 15.93
C TYR A 4 36.07 -22.11 14.58
N GLN A 5 36.68 -22.54 13.46
CA GLN A 5 36.25 -22.12 12.12
C GLN A 5 34.89 -22.70 11.76
N ILE A 6 34.62 -23.94 12.17
CA ILE A 6 33.33 -24.60 11.95
C ILE A 6 32.24 -23.84 12.72
N VAL A 7 32.50 -23.50 13.99
CA VAL A 7 31.57 -22.71 14.82
C VAL A 7 31.27 -21.35 14.19
N LEU A 8 32.28 -20.64 13.70
CA LEU A 8 32.09 -19.34 13.04
C LEU A 8 31.27 -19.44 11.75
N ILE A 9 31.51 -20.46 10.93
CA ILE A 9 30.74 -20.68 9.70
C ILE A 9 29.28 -20.99 10.03
N VAL A 10 29.02 -21.85 11.02
CA VAL A 10 27.65 -22.17 11.45
C VAL A 10 26.94 -20.92 11.98
N LEU A 11 27.62 -20.10 12.79
CA LEU A 11 27.05 -18.86 13.32
C LEU A 11 26.71 -17.86 12.20
N ALA A 12 27.63 -17.69 11.24
CA ALA A 12 27.39 -16.82 10.09
C ALA A 12 26.20 -17.30 9.25
N VAL A 13 26.08 -18.61 9.00
CA VAL A 13 24.94 -19.19 8.29
C VAL A 13 23.63 -18.95 9.05
N LEU A 14 23.60 -19.14 10.37
CA LEU A 14 22.40 -18.88 11.17
C LEU A 14 21.98 -17.41 11.15
N ILE A 15 22.93 -16.47 11.20
CA ILE A 15 22.65 -15.04 11.09
C ILE A 15 22.06 -14.71 9.71
N VAL A 16 22.68 -15.22 8.63
CA VAL A 16 22.19 -15.00 7.26
C VAL A 16 20.80 -15.61 7.06
N LEU A 17 20.58 -16.82 7.56
CA LEU A 17 19.27 -17.48 7.53
C LEU A 17 18.24 -16.69 8.34
N GLY A 18 18.57 -16.20 9.53
CA GLY A 18 17.67 -15.36 10.33
C GLY A 18 17.28 -14.07 9.61
N VAL A 19 18.25 -13.37 9.01
CA VAL A 19 18.03 -12.12 8.27
C VAL A 19 17.24 -12.34 6.97
N ALA A 20 17.36 -13.50 6.31
CA ALA A 20 16.66 -13.76 5.06
C ALA A 20 15.29 -14.44 5.26
N ILE A 21 15.23 -15.47 6.12
CA ILE A 21 14.04 -16.32 6.28
C ILE A 21 12.95 -15.60 7.06
N ILE A 22 13.29 -14.92 8.16
CA ILE A 22 12.28 -14.25 9.00
C ILE A 22 11.52 -13.18 8.19
N PRO A 23 12.17 -12.28 7.42
CA PRO A 23 11.44 -11.34 6.58
C PRO A 23 10.63 -12.00 5.47
N ALA A 24 11.11 -13.10 4.89
CA ALA A 24 10.39 -13.84 3.87
C ALA A 24 9.08 -14.44 4.40
N ILE A 25 9.12 -15.04 5.60
CA ILE A 25 7.94 -15.56 6.28
C ILE A 25 6.96 -14.43 6.59
N ASN A 26 7.42 -13.32 7.17
CA ASN A 26 6.57 -12.18 7.51
C ASN A 26 5.86 -11.59 6.27
N ARG A 27 6.56 -11.47 5.13
CA ARG A 27 5.94 -11.03 3.86
C ARG A 27 4.88 -11.99 3.35
N ARG A 28 5.10 -13.31 3.48
CA ARG A 28 4.11 -14.32 3.09
C ARG A 28 2.89 -14.30 3.99
N GLN A 29 3.08 -14.13 5.30
CA GLN A 29 1.98 -14.01 6.24
C GLN A 29 1.16 -12.75 5.98
N LEU A 30 1.81 -11.59 5.74
CA LEU A 30 1.12 -10.35 5.42
C LEU A 30 0.17 -10.50 4.23
N LYS A 31 0.61 -11.17 3.15
CA LYS A 31 -0.25 -11.43 1.98
C LYS A 31 -1.48 -12.29 2.25
N LYS A 32 -1.44 -13.13 3.29
CA LYS A 32 -2.54 -14.04 3.66
C LYS A 32 -3.52 -13.42 4.66
N MET A 33 -3.19 -12.25 5.22
CA MET A 33 -4.06 -11.58 6.19
C MET A 33 -5.23 -10.88 5.50
N PRO A 34 -6.37 -10.66 6.19
CA PRO A 34 -7.44 -9.77 5.74
C PRO A 34 -6.91 -8.36 5.40
N ILE A 35 -7.55 -7.70 4.44
CA ILE A 35 -7.12 -6.38 3.92
C ILE A 35 -6.98 -5.35 5.05
N ASP A 36 -7.92 -5.31 6.01
CA ASP A 36 -7.88 -4.37 7.14
C ASP A 36 -6.63 -4.56 8.02
N GLN A 37 -6.22 -5.81 8.26
CA GLN A 37 -5.01 -6.11 9.02
C GLN A 37 -3.75 -5.75 8.25
N GLN A 38 -3.73 -5.97 6.92
CA GLN A 38 -2.63 -5.53 6.08
C GLN A 38 -2.47 -4.02 6.13
N ILE A 39 -3.57 -3.26 6.05
CA ILE A 39 -3.56 -1.80 6.16
C ILE A 39 -3.02 -1.35 7.52
N ARG A 40 -3.42 -1.98 8.63
CA ARG A 40 -2.87 -1.66 9.97
C ARG A 40 -1.37 -1.91 10.10
N ILE A 41 -0.86 -3.00 9.54
CA ILE A 41 0.58 -3.28 9.56
C ILE A 41 1.33 -2.27 8.69
N LEU A 42 0.82 -1.95 7.51
CA LEU A 42 1.36 -0.91 6.64
C LEU A 42 1.39 0.44 7.38
N MET A 43 0.29 0.80 8.05
CA MET A 43 0.17 2.00 8.88
C MET A 43 1.26 2.07 9.97
N GLN A 44 1.52 0.98 10.68
CA GLN A 44 2.57 0.95 11.72
C GLN A 44 3.98 1.17 11.14
N GLN A 45 4.22 0.67 9.92
CA GLN A 45 5.49 0.81 9.19
C GLN A 45 5.65 2.19 8.53
N ALA A 46 4.60 3.00 8.42
CA ALA A 46 4.64 4.31 7.79
C ALA A 46 5.52 5.31 8.59
N ASN A 47 6.74 5.56 8.13
CA ASN A 47 7.67 6.52 8.74
C ASN A 47 7.60 7.91 8.07
N LYS A 48 6.51 8.67 8.31
CA LYS A 48 6.25 10.05 7.80
C LYS A 48 6.32 10.24 6.27
N LEU A 49 6.56 9.18 5.50
CA LEU A 49 6.66 9.22 4.04
C LEU A 49 5.30 8.92 3.42
N ILE A 50 5.00 9.62 2.33
CA ILE A 50 3.87 9.33 1.45
C ILE A 50 4.21 8.08 0.63
N TYR A 51 3.32 7.10 0.62
CA TYR A 51 3.51 5.92 -0.21
C TYR A 51 2.20 5.36 -0.76
N TRP A 52 2.35 4.69 -1.89
CA TRP A 52 1.30 3.95 -2.57
C TRP A 52 1.56 2.47 -2.42
N LYS A 53 0.51 1.71 -2.08
CA LYS A 53 0.57 0.25 -2.06
C LYS A 53 -0.62 -0.33 -2.78
N ASN A 54 -0.36 -1.08 -3.85
CA ASN A 54 -1.39 -1.86 -4.51
C ASN A 54 -1.51 -3.24 -3.85
N ILE A 55 -2.68 -3.55 -3.30
CA ILE A 55 -3.07 -4.86 -2.80
C ILE A 55 -4.01 -5.46 -3.86
N SER A 56 -3.47 -6.31 -4.73
CA SER A 56 -4.20 -6.87 -5.87
C SER A 56 -4.47 -8.36 -5.71
N GLU A 57 -5.66 -8.77 -6.15
CA GLU A 57 -6.09 -10.16 -6.29
C GLU A 57 -6.51 -10.40 -7.74
N GLY A 58 -5.56 -10.26 -8.67
CA GLY A 58 -5.79 -10.45 -10.10
C GLY A 58 -6.53 -9.28 -10.74
N THR A 59 -7.81 -9.47 -11.07
CA THR A 59 -8.64 -8.50 -11.81
C THR A 59 -9.30 -7.45 -10.92
N LYS A 60 -9.11 -7.53 -9.61
CA LYS A 60 -9.59 -6.55 -8.63
C LYS A 60 -8.54 -6.32 -7.55
N GLY A 61 -8.66 -5.22 -6.83
CA GLY A 61 -7.79 -4.93 -5.72
C GLY A 61 -8.14 -3.64 -5.04
N THR A 62 -7.26 -3.24 -4.13
CA THR A 62 -7.36 -1.97 -3.42
C THR A 62 -6.02 -1.26 -3.54
N LEU A 63 -6.04 -0.07 -4.14
CA LEU A 63 -4.90 0.82 -4.13
C LEU A 63 -4.97 1.66 -2.86
N VAL A 64 -3.95 1.55 -2.03
CA VAL A 64 -3.89 2.22 -0.73
C VAL A 64 -2.91 3.38 -0.82
N TYR A 65 -3.42 4.58 -0.59
CA TYR A 65 -2.65 5.80 -0.40
C TYR A 65 -2.42 6.03 1.09
N ILE A 66 -1.16 6.16 1.50
CA ILE A 66 -0.81 6.37 2.89
C ILE A 66 0.02 7.64 2.97
N LYS A 67 -0.59 8.69 3.54
CA LYS A 67 0.08 9.97 3.78
C LYS A 67 0.90 9.91 5.07
N ASN A 68 0.33 9.35 6.13
CA ASN A 68 0.99 9.15 7.42
C ASN A 68 0.30 8.02 8.22
N LYS A 69 0.77 7.76 9.45
CA LYS A 69 0.20 6.73 10.33
C LYS A 69 -1.27 6.93 10.68
N ARG A 70 -1.89 8.09 10.45
CA ARG A 70 -3.28 8.38 10.79
C ARG A 70 -4.13 8.77 9.59
N LYS A 71 -3.56 8.90 8.38
CA LYS A 71 -4.27 9.37 7.19
C LYS A 71 -4.03 8.40 6.05
N ILE A 72 -5.03 7.56 5.83
CA ILE A 72 -5.01 6.49 4.83
C ILE A 72 -6.27 6.60 4.00
N LEU A 73 -6.09 6.46 2.69
CA LEU A 73 -7.17 6.44 1.72
C LEU A 73 -7.05 5.19 0.87
N THR A 74 -8.17 4.51 0.67
CA THR A 74 -8.30 3.25 -0.05
C THR A 74 -9.17 3.47 -1.26
N PHE A 75 -8.67 2.98 -2.39
CA PHE A 75 -9.32 3.03 -3.67
C PHE A 75 -9.55 1.59 -4.13
N PRO A 76 -10.70 0.99 -3.80
CA PRO A 76 -11.08 -0.28 -4.39
C PRO A 76 -11.20 -0.10 -5.90
N TRP A 77 -10.61 -1.00 -6.67
CA TRP A 77 -10.58 -0.93 -8.12
C TRP A 77 -10.84 -2.29 -8.76
N ILE A 78 -11.34 -2.25 -9.98
CA ILE A 78 -11.48 -3.38 -10.90
C ILE A 78 -10.67 -3.11 -12.16
N LEU A 79 -10.12 -4.15 -12.77
CA LEU A 79 -9.35 -4.04 -14.01
C LEU A 79 -10.32 -3.95 -15.20
N VAL A 80 -10.32 -2.82 -15.89
CA VAL A 80 -11.13 -2.56 -17.08
C VAL A 80 -10.20 -1.99 -18.15
N ASP A 81 -10.15 -2.63 -19.32
CA ASP A 81 -9.34 -2.20 -20.48
C ASP A 81 -7.86 -1.93 -20.14
N GLY A 82 -7.29 -2.73 -19.22
CA GLY A 82 -5.90 -2.58 -18.80
C GLY A 82 -5.65 -1.42 -17.82
N ALA A 83 -6.69 -0.78 -17.29
CA ALA A 83 -6.63 0.26 -16.27
C ALA A 83 -7.35 -0.16 -14.98
N MET A 84 -6.89 0.38 -13.85
CA MET A 84 -7.55 0.21 -12.54
C MET A 84 -8.69 1.22 -12.44
N LEU A 85 -9.93 0.80 -12.66
CA LEU A 85 -11.11 1.65 -12.48
C LEU A 85 -11.55 1.64 -11.02
N CYS A 86 -11.48 2.79 -10.35
CA CYS A 86 -11.93 2.95 -8.98
C CYS A 86 -13.46 2.81 -8.89
N THR A 87 -13.95 1.91 -8.02
CA THR A 87 -15.39 1.61 -7.86
C THR A 87 -16.04 2.38 -6.71
N ARG A 88 -15.25 3.14 -5.94
CA ARG A 88 -15.73 3.91 -4.79
C ARG A 88 -16.45 5.17 -5.26
N LYS A 89 -17.67 5.38 -4.76
CA LYS A 89 -18.41 6.65 -4.91
C LYS A 89 -17.73 7.73 -4.06
N ASN A 90 -17.52 8.92 -4.62
CA ASN A 90 -16.83 10.05 -3.99
C ASN A 90 -15.47 9.66 -3.35
N PRO A 91 -14.48 9.21 -4.15
CA PRO A 91 -13.23 8.64 -3.63
C PRO A 91 -12.35 9.64 -2.87
N PHE A 92 -12.69 10.93 -2.90
CA PHE A 92 -11.92 12.02 -2.30
C PHE A 92 -12.63 12.75 -1.16
N GLU A 93 -13.77 12.23 -0.68
CA GLU A 93 -14.60 12.94 0.31
C GLU A 93 -13.99 12.88 1.71
N LYS A 94 -13.65 11.69 2.18
CA LYS A 94 -13.19 11.42 3.54
C LYS A 94 -12.06 10.41 3.58
N TRP A 95 -11.19 10.56 4.57
CA TRP A 95 -10.18 9.56 4.91
C TRP A 95 -10.85 8.27 5.38
N ASP A 96 -10.28 7.11 5.02
CA ASP A 96 -10.79 5.82 5.52
C ASP A 96 -10.29 5.49 6.91
N TYR A 97 -9.12 6.04 7.26
CA TYR A 97 -8.55 6.00 8.59
C TYR A 97 -8.04 7.39 8.96
N PRO A 98 -8.26 7.83 10.22
CA PRO A 98 -8.73 7.05 11.37
C PRO A 98 -10.26 6.91 11.43
N GLU A 99 -10.81 6.23 12.44
CA GLU A 99 -12.27 5.97 12.58
C GLU A 99 -13.13 7.24 12.54
N GLU A 100 -12.55 8.40 12.87
CA GLU A 100 -13.18 9.72 12.81
C GLU A 100 -13.57 10.14 11.38
N GLN A 101 -12.99 9.51 10.34
CA GLN A 101 -13.30 9.73 8.91
C GLN A 101 -13.36 11.22 8.53
N GLU A 102 -12.34 11.97 8.92
CA GLU A 102 -12.25 13.41 8.63
C GLU A 102 -12.33 13.67 7.11
N PRO A 103 -13.01 14.75 6.69
CA PRO A 103 -13.02 15.16 5.30
C PRO A 103 -11.63 15.61 4.84
N LEU A 104 -11.31 15.40 3.57
CA LEU A 104 -10.05 15.88 3.00
C LEU A 104 -10.08 17.41 2.91
N THR A 105 -9.03 18.07 3.39
CA THR A 105 -8.89 19.52 3.17
C THR A 105 -8.47 19.81 1.72
N SER A 106 -8.66 21.06 1.27
CA SER A 106 -8.29 21.49 -0.09
C SER A 106 -6.83 21.21 -0.43
N ASP A 107 -5.92 21.45 0.52
CA ASP A 107 -4.48 21.24 0.33
C ASP A 107 -4.14 19.76 0.23
N GLU A 108 -4.82 18.92 1.02
CA GLU A 108 -4.66 17.47 0.99
C GLU A 108 -5.17 16.88 -0.31
N LEU A 109 -6.28 17.42 -0.83
CA LEU A 109 -6.82 17.03 -2.12
C LEU A 109 -5.89 17.42 -3.27
N ALA A 110 -5.31 18.63 -3.24
CA ALA A 110 -4.36 19.07 -4.25
C ALA A 110 -3.09 18.19 -4.24
N GLN A 111 -2.56 17.90 -3.06
CA GLN A 111 -1.41 17.00 -2.89
C GLN A 111 -1.73 15.58 -3.39
N LEU A 112 -2.91 15.05 -3.06
CA LEU A 112 -3.34 13.73 -3.51
C LEU A 112 -3.45 13.66 -5.04
N LYS A 113 -3.99 14.68 -5.69
CA LYS A 113 -4.09 14.74 -7.16
C LYS A 113 -2.70 14.72 -7.82
N ASP A 114 -1.74 15.48 -7.30
CA ASP A 114 -0.36 15.47 -7.77
C ASP A 114 0.30 14.08 -7.56
N GLU A 115 0.07 13.45 -6.42
CA GLU A 115 0.58 12.11 -6.14
C GLU A 115 -0.06 11.02 -7.02
N ILE A 116 -1.35 11.15 -7.36
CA ILE A 116 -2.03 10.27 -8.33
C ILE A 116 -1.41 10.42 -9.71
N GLU A 117 -1.14 11.65 -10.14
CA GLU A 117 -0.52 11.91 -11.44
C GLU A 117 0.91 11.33 -11.48
N LYS A 118 1.70 11.53 -10.42
CA LYS A 118 3.03 10.91 -10.28
C LYS A 118 2.95 9.40 -10.29
N TYR A 119 1.96 8.81 -9.61
CA TYR A 119 1.74 7.36 -9.62
C TYR A 119 1.48 6.88 -11.05
N ASN A 120 0.51 7.48 -11.74
CA ASN A 120 0.11 7.12 -13.11
C ASN A 120 1.21 7.35 -14.16
N LYS A 121 2.17 8.25 -13.93
CA LYS A 121 3.36 8.42 -14.78
C LYS A 121 4.39 7.32 -14.56
N LYS A 122 4.52 6.81 -13.32
CA LYS A 122 5.50 5.80 -12.94
C LYS A 122 5.02 4.38 -13.20
N THR A 123 3.72 4.12 -13.08
CA THR A 123 3.16 2.77 -13.20
C THR A 123 2.58 2.51 -14.59
N PRO A 124 2.76 1.29 -15.15
CA PRO A 124 2.20 0.94 -16.45
C PRO A 124 0.67 0.84 -16.41
N VAL A 125 0.12 0.36 -15.29
CA VAL A 125 -1.32 0.31 -15.05
C VAL A 125 -1.72 1.56 -14.28
N LYS A 126 -2.62 2.34 -14.88
CA LYS A 126 -3.08 3.63 -14.34
C LYS A 126 -4.35 3.45 -13.53
N ILE A 127 -4.49 4.22 -12.46
CA ILE A 127 -5.77 4.36 -11.77
C ILE A 127 -6.61 5.43 -12.45
N LEU A 128 -7.83 5.06 -12.81
CA LEU A 128 -8.86 5.89 -13.37
C LEU A 128 -9.98 6.03 -12.37
N PHE A 129 -10.48 7.25 -12.23
CA PHE A 129 -11.64 7.55 -11.42
C PHE A 129 -12.79 7.83 -12.37
N GLN A 130 -13.96 7.29 -12.07
CA GLN A 130 -15.16 7.67 -12.77
C GLN A 130 -15.33 9.17 -12.57
N LYS A 131 -15.33 9.93 -13.67
CA LYS A 131 -15.66 11.36 -13.58
C LYS A 131 -17.10 11.42 -13.11
N ASP A 132 -17.34 12.15 -12.02
CA ASP A 132 -18.70 12.55 -11.69
C ASP A 132 -19.24 13.28 -12.93
N THR A 133 -20.17 12.66 -13.63
CA THR A 133 -21.07 13.35 -14.57
C THR A 133 -22.02 14.19 -13.73
N ASN A 134 -21.49 15.20 -13.04
CA ASN A 134 -22.20 16.44 -12.78
C ASN A 134 -21.74 17.30 -13.97
N GLY A 135 -22.44 17.29 -15.10
CA GLY A 135 -23.74 17.95 -15.22
C GLY A 135 -23.42 19.41 -15.51
N ASP A 136 -23.54 19.78 -16.80
CA ASP A 136 -23.49 21.16 -17.30
C ASP A 136 -24.27 22.16 -16.42
#